data_AF-A0A7S2J799-F1
#
_entry.id   AF-A0A7S2J799-F1
#
_cell.length_a   1.000
_cell.length_b   1.000
_cell.length_c   1.000
_cell.angle_alpha   90.00
_cell.angle_beta   90.00
_cell.angle_gamma   90.00
#
_symmetry.space_group_name_H-M   'P 1'
#
loop_
_entity.id
_entity.type
_entity.pdbx_description
1 polymer ?
#
loop_
_entity_poly.entity_id
_entity_poly.type
_entity_poly.pdbx_seq_one_letter_code
_entity_poly.pdbx_strand_id
1 'polypeptide(L)'
;RLDAQKLRKSAIRACTDRLVGTGVFKFRRSAFRGPEPKVTIIAPAGDASGQGVPLNLSVNATTPVYNAALLAECGQLEPRARELILVVKRWAKDRGLCHSAKGHLSPYTWTLLVIFFCQVSDSEQ
;
A
#
# COMPACT_ATOMS: atom_id res chain seq x y z
N ARG A 1 -13.81 -25.50 9.66
CA ARG A 1 -13.92 -24.02 9.55
C ARG A 1 -12.81 -23.54 8.60
N LEU A 2 -13.14 -22.95 7.46
CA LEU A 2 -12.13 -22.45 6.51
C LEU A 2 -11.35 -21.30 7.15
N ASP A 3 -10.03 -21.40 7.15
CA ASP A 3 -9.15 -20.32 7.59
C ASP A 3 -9.19 -19.19 6.54
N ALA A 4 -9.80 -18.06 6.91
CA ALA A 4 -9.97 -16.91 6.02
C ALA A 4 -8.63 -16.38 5.47
N GLN A 5 -7.55 -16.49 6.24
CA GLN A 5 -6.22 -16.05 5.80
C GLN A 5 -5.66 -17.01 4.73
N LYS A 6 -5.85 -18.33 4.90
CA LYS A 6 -5.49 -19.32 3.87
C LYS A 6 -6.31 -19.12 2.59
N LEU A 7 -7.60 -18.83 2.71
CA LEU A 7 -8.47 -18.54 1.56
C LEU A 7 -8.00 -17.30 0.78
N ARG A 8 -7.72 -16.18 1.48
CA ARG A 8 -7.19 -14.96 0.83
C ARG A 8 -5.85 -15.21 0.14
N LYS A 9 -4.93 -15.94 0.79
CA LYS A 9 -3.63 -16.33 0.19
C LYS A 9 -3.83 -17.18 -1.07
N SER A 10 -4.74 -18.14 -1.04
CA SER A 10 -5.07 -18.99 -2.20
C SER A 10 -5.64 -18.16 -3.35
N ALA A 11 -6.60 -17.28 -3.07
CA ALA A 11 -7.19 -16.38 -4.07
C ALA A 11 -6.14 -15.45 -4.70
N ILE A 12 -5.26 -14.85 -3.90
CA ILE A 12 -4.18 -13.99 -4.41
C ILE A 12 -3.24 -14.78 -5.32
N ARG A 13 -2.88 -16.02 -4.97
CA ARG A 13 -2.06 -16.87 -5.83
C ARG A 13 -2.75 -17.15 -7.16
N ALA A 14 -3.99 -17.62 -7.12
CA ALA A 14 -4.78 -17.91 -8.33
C ALA A 14 -4.91 -16.67 -9.26
N CYS A 15 -5.16 -15.49 -8.70
CA CYS A 15 -5.19 -14.25 -9.48
C CYS A 15 -3.81 -13.88 -10.04
N THR A 16 -2.75 -14.03 -9.25
CA THR A 16 -1.37 -13.75 -9.67
C THR A 16 -0.97 -14.68 -10.82
N ASP A 17 -1.23 -15.98 -10.69
CA ASP A 17 -0.86 -16.98 -11.69
C ASP A 17 -1.57 -16.71 -13.02
N ARG A 18 -2.86 -16.35 -12.98
CA ARG A 18 -3.61 -15.95 -14.18
C ARG A 18 -3.05 -14.69 -14.84
N LEU A 19 -2.70 -13.67 -14.05
CA LEU A 19 -2.15 -12.42 -14.57
C LEU A 19 -0.76 -12.61 -15.18
N VAL A 20 0.14 -13.30 -14.46
CA VAL A 20 1.50 -13.56 -14.92
C VAL A 20 1.52 -14.56 -16.08
N GLY A 21 0.58 -15.50 -16.11
CA GLY A 21 0.40 -16.47 -17.19
C GLY A 21 0.06 -15.84 -18.55
N THR A 22 -0.39 -14.59 -18.59
CA THR A 22 -0.56 -13.84 -19.85
C THR A 22 0.76 -13.47 -20.52
N GLY A 23 1.89 -13.54 -19.80
CA GLY A 23 3.21 -13.11 -20.27
C GLY A 23 3.45 -11.59 -20.20
N VAL A 24 2.39 -10.81 -19.98
CA VAL A 24 2.43 -9.34 -19.98
C VAL A 24 2.81 -8.78 -18.60
N PHE A 25 2.26 -9.38 -17.54
CA PHE A 25 2.59 -9.00 -16.16
C PHE A 25 3.76 -9.84 -15.64
N LYS A 26 4.69 -9.21 -14.92
CA LYS A 26 5.83 -9.92 -14.30
C LYS A 26 5.67 -9.99 -12.79
N PHE A 27 5.87 -11.17 -12.21
CA PHE A 27 5.92 -11.30 -10.76
C PHE A 27 7.14 -10.56 -10.19
N ARG A 28 6.98 -9.85 -9.07
CA ARG A 28 8.10 -9.20 -8.36
C ARG A 28 8.38 -9.81 -7.00
N ARG A 29 7.38 -9.88 -6.11
CA ARG A 29 7.52 -10.42 -4.74
C ARG A 29 6.17 -10.69 -4.08
N SER A 30 6.16 -11.56 -3.08
CA SER A 30 5.00 -11.79 -2.20
C SER A 30 5.26 -11.31 -0.77
N ALA A 31 4.19 -10.92 -0.07
CA ALA A 31 4.22 -10.52 1.33
C ALA A 31 3.01 -11.13 2.06
N PHE A 32 3.17 -12.37 2.54
CA PHE A 32 2.08 -13.17 3.12
C PHE A 32 2.16 -13.36 4.64
N ARG A 33 3.20 -12.82 5.28
CA ARG A 33 3.38 -12.92 6.74
C ARG A 33 2.52 -11.94 7.53
N GLY A 34 2.07 -10.85 6.90
CA GLY A 34 1.21 -9.84 7.54
C GLY A 34 -0.26 -10.26 7.65
N PRO A 35 -1.06 -9.46 8.38
CA PRO A 35 -2.51 -9.68 8.51
C PRO A 35 -3.23 -9.56 7.17
N GLU A 36 -2.73 -8.70 6.28
CA GLU A 36 -3.20 -8.55 4.91
C GLU A 36 -2.16 -9.07 3.92
N PRO A 37 -2.36 -10.28 3.36
CA PRO A 37 -1.47 -10.80 2.34
C PRO A 37 -1.58 -9.99 1.05
N LYS A 38 -0.44 -9.77 0.39
CA LYS A 38 -0.38 -9.11 -0.92
C LYS A 38 0.76 -9.63 -1.77
N VAL A 39 0.66 -9.43 -3.08
CA VAL A 39 1.72 -9.68 -4.07
C VAL A 39 2.00 -8.39 -4.81
N THR A 40 3.28 -8.10 -5.05
CA THR A 40 3.67 -7.04 -5.98
C THR A 40 3.96 -7.67 -7.34
N ILE A 41 3.27 -7.19 -8.37
CA ILE A 41 3.53 -7.52 -9.79
C ILE A 41 3.99 -6.25 -10.52
N ILE A 42 4.57 -6.42 -11.69
CA ILE A 42 4.95 -5.34 -12.60
C ILE A 42 3.99 -5.40 -13.78
N ALA A 43 3.23 -4.32 -13.97
CA ALA A 43 2.45 -4.10 -15.17
C ALA A 43 3.35 -3.67 -16.32
N PRO A 44 2.99 -3.99 -17.58
CA PRO A 44 3.71 -3.49 -18.74
C PRO A 44 3.66 -1.95 -18.77
N ALA A 45 4.71 -1.33 -19.32
CA ALA A 45 4.68 0.10 -19.61
C ALA A 45 3.73 0.33 -20.79
N GLY A 46 2.71 1.16 -20.61
CA GLY A 46 1.85 1.63 -21.71
C GLY A 46 2.44 2.84 -22.44
N ASP A 47 3.55 3.39 -21.95
CA ASP A 47 4.19 4.61 -22.43
C ASP A 47 5.62 4.36 -22.93
N ALA A 48 6.17 5.37 -23.61
CA ALA A 48 7.50 5.34 -24.22
C ALA A 48 8.66 5.14 -23.22
N SER A 49 8.40 5.20 -21.91
CA SER A 49 9.43 5.00 -20.88
C SER A 49 9.95 3.57 -20.84
N GLY A 50 9.16 2.59 -21.31
CA GLY A 50 9.47 1.16 -21.23
C GLY A 50 9.57 0.63 -19.79
N GLN A 51 9.32 1.45 -18.77
CA GLN A 51 9.44 1.05 -17.38
C GLN A 51 8.13 0.49 -16.84
N GLY A 52 8.15 -0.79 -16.47
CA GLY A 52 6.98 -1.44 -15.91
C GLY A 52 6.56 -0.84 -14.55
N VAL A 53 5.27 -0.64 -14.37
CA VAL A 53 4.71 -0.01 -13.16
C VAL A 53 4.47 -1.07 -12.07
N PRO A 54 5.04 -0.93 -10.87
CA PRO A 54 4.78 -1.87 -9.78
C PRO A 54 3.37 -1.70 -9.22
N LEU A 55 2.59 -2.78 -9.25
CA LEU A 55 1.23 -2.86 -8.69
C LEU A 55 1.21 -3.79 -7.48
N ASN A 56 0.41 -3.46 -6.46
CA ASN A 56 0.12 -4.38 -5.36
C ASN A 56 -1.25 -5.01 -5.57
N LEU A 57 -1.31 -6.34 -5.58
CA LEU A 57 -2.52 -7.14 -5.62
C LEU A 57 -2.82 -7.70 -4.24
N SER A 58 -4.04 -7.48 -3.77
CA SER A 58 -4.58 -8.01 -2.52
C SER A 58 -6.05 -8.36 -2.72
N VAL A 59 -6.53 -9.39 -2.05
CA VAL A 59 -7.94 -9.83 -2.12
C VAL A 59 -8.60 -9.60 -0.76
N ASN A 60 -9.75 -8.93 -0.77
CA ASN A 60 -10.54 -8.59 0.43
C ASN A 60 -9.68 -7.92 1.52
N ALA A 61 -8.87 -6.95 1.11
CA ALA A 61 -8.07 -6.12 2.01
C ALA A 61 -8.72 -4.74 2.14
N THR A 62 -8.88 -4.26 3.37
CA THR A 62 -9.58 -3.00 3.67
C THR A 62 -8.60 -1.85 3.90
N THR A 63 -7.38 -2.14 4.39
CA THR A 63 -6.38 -1.10 4.67
C THR A 63 -6.08 -0.19 3.47
N PRO A 64 -5.92 -0.68 2.22
CA PRO A 64 -5.70 0.20 1.08
C PRO A 64 -6.88 1.13 0.80
N VAL A 65 -8.11 0.64 0.99
CA VAL A 65 -9.35 1.41 0.77
C VAL A 65 -9.45 2.53 1.81
N TYR A 66 -9.28 2.21 3.10
CA TYR A 66 -9.32 3.22 4.15
C TYR A 66 -8.18 4.24 4.04
N ASN A 67 -6.97 3.79 3.69
CA ASN A 67 -5.86 4.72 3.49
C ASN A 67 -6.12 5.68 2.32
N ALA A 68 -6.77 5.23 1.25
CA ALA A 68 -7.11 6.09 0.11
C ALA A 68 -8.20 7.10 0.48
N ALA A 69 -9.27 6.65 1.14
CA ALA A 69 -10.34 7.51 1.64
C ALA A 69 -9.79 8.58 2.60
N LEU A 70 -8.98 8.18 3.59
CA LEU A 70 -8.40 9.09 4.56
C LEU A 70 -7.49 10.14 3.90
N LEU A 71 -6.66 9.74 2.94
CA LEU A 71 -5.80 10.67 2.22
C LEU A 71 -6.60 11.66 1.36
N ALA A 72 -7.72 11.21 0.78
CA ALA A 72 -8.63 12.06 0.02
C ALA A 72 -9.30 13.09 0.92
N GLU A 73 -9.90 12.65 2.04
CA GLU A 73 -10.54 13.54 3.02
C GLU A 73 -9.54 14.55 3.59
N CYS A 74 -8.34 14.12 4.02
CA CYS A 74 -7.31 15.05 4.48
C CYS A 74 -6.94 16.09 3.42
N GLY A 75 -6.90 15.71 2.14
CA GLY A 75 -6.61 16.64 1.05
C GLY A 75 -7.74 17.62 0.75
N GLN A 76 -8.99 17.27 1.05
CA GLN A 76 -10.13 18.17 0.93
C GLN A 76 -10.21 19.15 2.11
N LEU A 77 -9.89 18.69 3.31
CA LEU A 77 -9.88 19.51 4.51
C LEU A 77 -8.70 20.48 4.53
N GLU A 78 -7.48 19.97 4.28
CA GLU A 78 -6.26 20.77 4.29
C GLU A 78 -5.24 20.22 3.28
N PRO A 79 -5.08 20.86 2.10
CA PRO A 79 -4.19 20.38 1.04
C PRO A 79 -2.73 20.14 1.49
N ARG A 80 -2.23 20.98 2.40
CA ARG A 80 -0.87 20.85 2.96
C ARG A 80 -0.70 19.57 3.78
N ALA A 81 -1.75 19.12 4.47
CA ALA A 81 -1.71 17.86 5.23
C ALA A 81 -1.52 16.66 4.29
N ARG A 82 -2.19 16.65 3.13
CA ARG A 82 -2.01 15.60 2.12
C ARG A 82 -0.58 15.58 1.58
N GLU A 83 -0.01 16.74 1.27
CA GLU A 83 1.38 16.86 0.80
C GLU A 83 2.36 16.34 1.86
N LEU A 84 2.18 16.75 3.12
CA LEU A 84 3.01 16.28 4.24
C LEU A 84 2.93 14.76 4.40
N ILE A 85 1.71 14.18 4.35
CA ILE A 85 1.51 12.73 4.40
C ILE A 85 2.31 12.03 3.29
N LEU A 86 2.25 12.55 2.06
CA LEU A 86 2.97 11.96 0.92
C LEU A 86 4.49 12.04 1.08
N VAL A 87 5.01 13.19 1.50
CA VAL A 87 6.45 13.41 1.73
C VAL A 87 6.96 12.48 2.84
N VAL A 88 6.28 12.42 3.99
CA VAL A 88 6.69 11.57 5.12
C VAL A 88 6.63 10.09 4.73
N LYS A 89 5.59 9.65 4.02
CA LYS A 89 5.50 8.26 3.55
C LYS A 89 6.62 7.91 2.57
N ARG A 90 6.97 8.84 1.68
CA ARG A 90 8.07 8.65 0.73
C ARG A 90 9.40 8.56 1.48
N TRP A 91 9.68 9.50 2.38
CA TRP A 91 10.86 9.50 3.23
C TRP A 91 10.99 8.19 4.02
N ALA A 92 9.94 7.76 4.71
CA ALA A 92 9.96 6.53 5.51
C ALA A 92 10.18 5.28 4.65
N LYS A 93 9.68 5.27 3.40
CA LYS A 93 9.95 4.19 2.45
C LYS A 93 11.40 4.17 1.99
N ASP A 94 11.96 5.32 1.65
CA ASP A 94 13.34 5.43 1.17
C ASP A 94 14.36 5.12 2.28
N ARG A 95 14.00 5.39 3.55
CA ARG A 95 14.77 4.98 4.73
C ARG A 95 14.56 3.52 5.16
N GLY A 96 13.69 2.76 4.48
CA GLY A 96 13.40 1.37 4.83
C GLY A 96 12.52 1.17 6.08
N LEU A 97 11.90 2.24 6.58
CA LEU A 97 11.04 2.26 7.77
C LEU A 97 9.57 1.91 7.48
N CYS A 98 9.21 1.68 6.21
CA CYS A 98 7.87 1.29 5.76
C CYS A 98 7.81 -0.18 5.33
N HIS A 99 8.10 -1.12 6.24
CA HIS A 99 8.09 -2.55 5.91
C HIS A 99 7.51 -3.43 7.03
N SER A 100 6.19 -3.53 7.06
CA SER A 100 5.44 -4.30 8.06
C SER A 100 5.87 -5.76 8.19
N ALA A 101 6.30 -6.39 7.11
CA ALA A 101 6.77 -7.79 7.16
C ALA A 101 8.11 -7.97 7.91
N LYS A 102 8.87 -6.92 8.17
CA LYS A 102 10.08 -6.91 9.02
C LYS A 102 9.82 -6.28 10.39
N GLY A 103 8.56 -6.04 10.77
CA GLY A 103 8.21 -5.41 12.04
C GLY A 103 8.26 -3.88 12.06
N HIS A 104 8.55 -3.23 10.93
CA HIS A 104 8.46 -1.77 10.83
C HIS A 104 7.00 -1.30 10.67
N LEU A 105 6.76 0.00 10.84
CA LEU A 105 5.43 0.57 10.67
C LEU A 105 4.90 0.37 9.24
N SER A 106 3.58 0.21 9.14
CA SER A 106 2.92 0.10 7.84
C SER A 106 2.80 1.48 7.18
N PRO A 107 2.69 1.57 5.84
CA PRO A 107 2.44 2.85 5.17
C PRO A 107 1.17 3.56 5.64
N TYR A 108 0.17 2.82 6.13
CA TYR A 108 -1.05 3.37 6.71
C TYR A 108 -0.80 3.96 8.09
N THR A 109 0.01 3.30 8.91
CA THR A 109 0.40 3.80 10.23
C THR A 109 1.15 5.13 10.13
N TRP A 110 2.05 5.27 9.14
CA TRP A 110 2.69 6.55 8.85
C TRP A 110 1.69 7.65 8.43
N THR A 111 0.65 7.32 7.66
CA THR A 111 -0.45 8.27 7.36
C THR A 111 -1.09 8.77 8.65
N LEU A 112 -1.45 7.86 9.57
CA LEU A 112 -2.11 8.21 10.83
C LEU A 112 -1.22 9.07 11.73
N LEU A 113 0.09 8.80 11.80
CA LEU A 113 1.03 9.60 12.58
C LEU A 113 1.11 11.06 12.11
N VAL A 114 1.10 11.27 10.79
CA VAL A 114 1.11 12.63 10.23
C VAL A 114 -0.21 13.35 10.52
N ILE A 115 -1.34 12.65 10.40
CA ILE A 115 -2.65 13.22 10.72
C ILE A 115 -2.71 13.64 12.20
N PHE A 116 -2.25 12.76 13.10
CA PHE A 116 -2.17 13.08 14.52
C PHE A 116 -1.28 14.30 14.78
N PHE A 117 -0.11 14.37 14.13
CA PHE A 117 0.76 15.54 14.23
C PHE A 117 0.05 16.83 13.81
N CYS A 118 -0.68 16.83 12.69
CA CYS A 118 -1.46 18.00 12.28
C CYS A 118 -2.56 18.35 13.30
N GLN A 119 -3.28 17.36 13.81
CA GLN A 119 -4.37 17.56 14.77
C GLN A 119 -3.91 18.19 16.10
N VAL A 120 -2.71 17.82 16.57
CA VAL A 120 -2.17 18.37 17.84
C VAL A 120 -1.51 19.73 17.63
N SER A 121 -0.92 19.97 16.45
CA SER A 121 -0.25 21.24 16.15
C SER A 121 -1.22 22.43 16.13
N ASP A 122 -2.49 22.20 15.79
CA ASP A 122 -3.53 23.23 15.81
C ASP A 122 -4.08 23.50 17.23
N SER A 123 -3.82 22.62 18.20
CA SER A 123 -4.31 22.78 19.58
C SER A 123 -3.36 23.56 20.50
N GLU A 124 -2.15 23.89 20.02
CA GLU A 124 -1.18 24.72 20.74
C GLU A 124 -1.10 26.18 20.22
N GLN A 125 -2.10 26.62 19.44
CA GLN A 125 -2.34 28.04 19.09
C GLN A 125 -3.46 28.62 19.95
#